data_AF-G2WWS3-F1
#
_entry.id   AF-G2WWS3-F1
#
_cell.length_a   1.000
_cell.length_b   1.000
_cell.length_c   1.000
_cell.angle_alpha   90.00
_cell.angle_beta   90.00
_cell.angle_gamma   90.00
#
_symmetry.space_group_name_H-M   'P 1'
#
loop_
_entity.id
_entity.type
_entity.pdbx_description
1 polymer ?
#
loop_
_entity_poly.entity_id
_entity_poly.type
_entity_poly.pdbx_seq_one_letter_code
_entity_poly.pdbx_strand_id
1 'polypeptide(L)'
;MPSNAGGHPAAQSNLDKLKMGAIMGGTVGTIMGFIFGTVSIFRYGAGPNGIMRTLGQYMLGSGSTFGFFMSIGSVIRSDTSPIVEQAYRQAQRRAFIMSHPAMQRPRSD
;
A
#
# COMPACT_ATOMS: atom_id res chain seq x y z
N MET A 1 0.22 16.50 -28.89
CA MET A 1 -0.66 16.41 -27.71
C MET A 1 0.23 16.44 -26.47
N PRO A 2 0.12 17.40 -25.54
CA PRO A 2 0.95 17.37 -24.35
C PRO A 2 0.44 16.24 -23.43
N SER A 3 1.25 15.19 -23.32
CA SER A 3 1.08 14.15 -22.32
C SER A 3 1.33 14.77 -20.95
N ASN A 4 0.29 14.75 -20.11
CA ASN A 4 0.35 15.09 -18.69
C ASN A 4 1.27 14.08 -17.97
N ALA A 5 2.58 14.30 -18.09
CA ALA A 5 3.60 13.45 -17.50
C ALA A 5 3.71 13.78 -16.01
N GLY A 6 3.02 12.96 -15.22
CA GLY A 6 3.42 12.52 -13.89
C GLY A 6 4.05 13.57 -13.00
N GLY A 7 3.21 14.26 -12.22
CA GLY A 7 3.66 15.01 -11.06
C GLY A 7 4.58 14.14 -10.19
N HIS A 8 5.74 14.70 -9.88
CA HIS A 8 6.69 14.21 -8.89
C HIS A 8 5.95 13.61 -7.68
N PRO A 9 6.19 12.36 -7.25
CA PRO A 9 5.78 11.96 -5.92
C PRO A 9 6.62 12.80 -4.97
N ALA A 10 5.99 13.84 -4.41
CA ALA A 10 6.55 14.61 -3.32
C ALA A 10 7.04 13.62 -2.25
N ALA A 11 8.21 13.89 -1.66
CA ALA A 11 8.73 13.09 -0.56
C ALA A 11 7.65 13.05 0.55
N GLN A 12 6.95 11.92 0.63
CA GLN A 12 5.76 11.81 1.46
C GLN A 12 6.20 11.87 2.93
N SER A 13 5.65 12.82 3.68
CA SER A 13 6.06 13.05 5.08
C SER A 13 5.78 11.83 5.95
N ASN A 14 6.47 11.70 7.09
CA ASN A 14 6.23 10.60 8.04
C ASN A 14 4.76 10.57 8.49
N LEU A 15 4.13 11.73 8.62
CA LEU A 15 2.70 11.83 8.92
C LEU A 15 1.82 11.34 7.77
N ASP A 16 2.18 11.64 6.52
CA ASP A 16 1.43 11.14 5.37
C ASP A 16 1.57 9.63 5.18
N LYS A 17 2.74 9.06 5.50
CA LYS A 17 2.96 7.61 5.54
C LYS A 17 2.12 6.96 6.63
N LEU A 18 2.14 7.54 7.84
CA LEU A 18 1.35 7.07 8.97
C LEU A 18 -0.15 7.08 8.64
N LYS A 19 -0.65 8.19 8.09
CA LYS A 19 -2.04 8.34 7.63
C LYS A 19 -2.41 7.31 6.57
N MET A 20 -1.53 7.07 5.59
CA MET A 20 -1.74 6.05 4.56
C MET A 20 -1.90 4.65 5.17
N GLY A 21 -1.00 4.29 6.08
CA GLY A 21 -1.07 3.00 6.78
C GLY A 21 -2.30 2.88 7.66
N ALA A 22 -2.69 3.95 8.35
CA ALA A 22 -3.89 4.00 9.17
C ALA A 22 -5.17 3.83 8.34
N ILE A 23 -5.29 4.52 7.20
CA ILE A 23 -6.46 4.41 6.32
C ILE A 23 -6.53 3.01 5.70
N MET A 24 -5.45 2.53 5.10
CA MET A 24 -5.46 1.21 4.45
C MET A 24 -5.68 0.08 5.47
N GLY A 25 -4.96 0.10 6.59
CA GLY A 25 -5.12 -0.89 7.66
C GLY A 25 -6.48 -0.79 8.33
N GLY A 26 -6.98 0.42 8.57
CA GLY A 26 -8.29 0.66 9.18
C GLY A 26 -9.44 0.17 8.31
N THR A 27 -9.41 0.45 7.00
CA THR A 27 -10.43 -0.03 6.06
C THR A 27 -10.41 -1.55 5.96
N VAL A 28 -9.25 -2.17 5.74
CA VAL A 28 -9.15 -3.65 5.67
C VAL A 28 -9.57 -4.28 6.99
N GLY A 29 -9.11 -3.74 8.11
CA GLY A 29 -9.49 -4.21 9.44
C GLY A 29 -11.00 -4.15 9.64
N THR A 30 -11.63 -3.04 9.29
CA THR A 30 -13.09 -2.87 9.41
C THR A 30 -13.85 -3.89 8.57
N ILE A 31 -13.42 -4.15 7.33
CA ILE A 31 -14.04 -5.17 6.46
C ILE A 31 -13.88 -6.57 7.05
N MET A 32 -12.69 -6.91 7.54
CA MET A 32 -12.45 -8.20 8.19
C MET A 32 -13.29 -8.36 9.46
N GLY A 33 -13.44 -7.29 10.24
CA GLY A 33 -14.33 -7.25 11.40
C GLY A 33 -15.79 -7.40 11.01
N PHE A 34 -16.22 -6.81 9.90
CA PHE A 34 -17.57 -7.02 9.38
C PHE A 34 -17.82 -8.48 8.99
N ILE A 35 -16.88 -9.12 8.28
CA ILE A 35 -17.00 -10.52 7.86
C ILE A 35 -17.06 -11.43 9.09
N PHE A 36 -16.08 -11.33 10.00
CA PHE A 36 -16.04 -12.17 11.19
C PHE A 36 -17.18 -11.87 12.16
N GLY A 37 -17.54 -10.60 12.34
CA GLY A 37 -18.66 -10.20 13.18
C GLY A 37 -19.99 -10.73 12.65
N THR A 38 -20.22 -10.63 11.35
CA THR A 38 -21.43 -11.15 10.71
C THR A 38 -21.51 -12.67 10.83
N VAL A 39 -20.42 -13.39 10.53
CA VAL A 39 -20.36 -14.85 10.72
C VAL A 39 -20.57 -15.24 12.19
N SER A 40 -19.96 -14.51 13.13
CA SER A 40 -20.15 -14.75 14.58
C SER A 40 -21.61 -14.56 14.99
N ILE A 41 -22.28 -13.52 14.49
CA ILE A 41 -23.69 -13.24 14.78
C ILE A 41 -24.60 -14.32 14.20
N PHE A 42 -24.34 -14.78 12.97
CA PHE A 42 -25.14 -15.85 12.36
C PHE A 42 -24.93 -17.21 13.04
N ARG A 43 -23.72 -17.49 13.56
CA ARG A 43 -23.42 -18.79 14.19
C ARG A 43 -23.78 -18.84 15.67
N TYR A 44 -23.53 -17.78 16.41
CA TYR A 44 -23.63 -17.76 17.88
C TYR A 44 -24.70 -16.78 18.40
N GLY A 45 -25.37 -16.07 17.49
CA GLY A 45 -26.31 -15.01 17.84
C GLY A 45 -25.58 -13.71 18.18
N ALA A 46 -26.35 -12.62 18.26
CA ALA A 46 -25.82 -11.28 18.52
C ALA A 46 -25.42 -11.02 19.98
N GLY A 47 -25.69 -11.98 20.87
CA GLY A 47 -25.52 -11.84 22.32
C GLY A 47 -26.48 -10.81 22.95
N PRO A 48 -26.33 -10.56 24.26
CA PRO A 48 -27.21 -9.64 25.00
C PRO A 48 -27.06 -8.17 24.58
N ASN A 49 -25.98 -7.83 23.89
CA ASN A 49 -25.69 -6.46 23.43
C ASN A 49 -26.34 -6.13 22.07
N GLY A 50 -26.95 -7.11 21.39
CA GLY A 50 -27.60 -6.93 20.09
C GLY A 50 -26.63 -6.85 18.90
N ILE A 51 -27.21 -6.89 17.69
CA ILE A 51 -26.46 -7.05 16.41
C ILE A 51 -25.52 -5.87 16.19
N MET A 52 -26.03 -4.64 16.31
CA MET A 52 -25.26 -3.44 15.97
C MET A 52 -24.03 -3.24 16.85
N ARG A 53 -24.16 -3.54 18.16
CA ARG A 53 -23.05 -3.38 19.11
C ARG A 53 -22.01 -4.47 18.94
N THR A 54 -22.43 -5.73 18.78
CA THR A 54 -21.50 -6.84 18.55
C THR A 54 -20.77 -6.66 17.22
N LEU A 55 -21.48 -6.35 16.14
CA LEU A 55 -20.87 -6.07 14.84
C LEU A 55 -19.93 -4.86 14.89
N GLY A 56 -20.37 -3.77 15.52
CA GLY A 56 -19.55 -2.57 15.71
C GLY A 56 -18.27 -2.83 16.52
N GLN A 57 -18.32 -3.69 17.54
CA GLN A 57 -17.15 -4.10 18.31
C GLN A 57 -16.14 -4.88 17.46
N TYR A 58 -16.61 -5.81 16.62
CA TYR A 58 -15.74 -6.49 15.68
C TYR A 58 -15.11 -5.52 14.69
N MET A 59 -15.92 -4.68 14.04
CA MET A 59 -15.48 -3.70 13.05
C MET A 59 -14.47 -2.68 13.62
N LEU A 60 -14.79 -2.07 14.75
CA LEU A 60 -13.92 -1.08 15.39
C LEU A 60 -12.70 -1.74 16.03
N GLY A 61 -12.84 -2.92 16.64
CA GLY A 61 -11.74 -3.65 17.25
C GLY A 61 -10.70 -4.10 16.23
N SER A 62 -11.13 -4.68 15.12
CA SER A 62 -10.22 -5.08 14.04
C SER A 62 -9.69 -3.85 13.27
N GLY A 63 -10.56 -2.88 12.96
CA GLY A 63 -10.17 -1.64 12.26
C GLY A 63 -9.09 -0.85 13.01
N SER A 64 -9.27 -0.67 14.33
CA SER A 64 -8.26 0.02 15.16
C SER A 64 -6.93 -0.74 15.21
N THR A 65 -6.96 -2.06 15.38
CA THR A 65 -5.75 -2.88 15.50
C THR A 65 -4.96 -2.92 14.18
N PHE A 66 -5.61 -3.24 13.07
CA PHE A 66 -4.97 -3.27 11.76
C PHE A 66 -4.52 -1.87 11.32
N GLY A 67 -5.32 -0.83 11.57
CA GLY A 67 -4.93 0.56 11.32
C GLY A 67 -3.70 0.97 12.13
N PHE A 68 -3.66 0.66 13.43
CA PHE A 68 -2.51 0.97 14.29
C PHE A 68 -1.22 0.31 13.80
N PHE A 69 -1.22 -1.02 13.64
CA PHE A 69 0.00 -1.74 13.21
C PHE A 69 0.44 -1.34 11.80
N MET A 70 -0.49 -1.15 10.86
CA MET A 70 -0.14 -0.71 9.52
C MET A 70 0.33 0.74 9.47
N SER A 71 -0.20 1.62 10.32
CA SER A 71 0.24 3.03 10.42
C SER A 71 1.68 3.17 10.92
N ILE A 72 2.10 2.34 11.89
CA ILE A 72 3.49 2.31 12.37
C ILE A 72 4.37 1.60 11.35
N GLY A 73 3.89 0.47 10.83
CA GLY A 73 4.60 -0.32 9.82
C GLY A 73 4.87 0.46 8.53
N SER A 74 3.95 1.35 8.12
CA SER A 74 4.14 2.18 6.94
C SER A 74 5.23 3.24 7.13
N VAL A 75 5.40 3.78 8.34
CA VAL A 75 6.50 4.72 8.63
C VAL A 75 7.84 3.99 8.58
N ILE A 76 7.97 2.89 9.32
CA ILE A 76 9.24 2.14 9.45
C ILE A 76 9.65 1.49 8.11
N ARG A 77 8.69 0.94 7.35
CA ARG A 77 8.98 0.33 6.03
C ARG A 77 9.49 1.35 5.02
N SER A 78 9.05 2.60 5.14
CA SER A 78 9.37 3.68 4.20
C SER A 78 10.73 4.33 4.47
N ASP A 79 11.50 3.83 5.43
CA ASP A 79 12.92 4.18 5.63
C ASP A 79 13.85 3.37 4.70
N THR A 80 13.30 2.49 3.86
CA THR A 80 14.00 1.96 2.68
C THR A 80 14.17 3.07 1.63
N SER A 81 15.09 3.96 1.97
CA SER A 81 15.94 4.77 1.11
C SER A 81 15.26 5.45 -0.10
N PRO A 82 14.87 6.73 0.03
CA PRO A 82 14.73 7.61 -1.14
C PRO A 82 15.95 7.59 -2.07
N ILE A 83 17.14 7.22 -1.55
CA ILE A 83 18.36 6.96 -2.33
C ILE A 83 18.21 5.72 -3.23
N VAL A 84 17.57 4.66 -2.78
CA VAL A 84 17.35 3.43 -3.57
C VAL A 84 16.33 3.71 -4.66
N GLU A 85 15.27 4.49 -4.39
CA GLU A 85 14.31 4.86 -5.42
C GLU A 85 14.90 5.83 -6.45
N GLN A 86 15.72 6.80 -6.01
CA GLN A 86 16.50 7.66 -6.91
C GLN A 86 17.51 6.85 -7.73
N ALA A 87 18.20 5.88 -7.12
CA ALA A 87 19.14 4.99 -7.81
C ALA A 87 18.42 4.09 -8.82
N TYR A 88 17.24 3.55 -8.50
CA TYR A 88 16.43 2.75 -9.42
C TYR A 88 15.95 3.60 -10.61
N ARG A 89 15.52 4.85 -10.37
CA ARG A 89 15.13 5.79 -11.42
C ARG A 89 16.32 6.21 -12.29
N GLN A 90 17.50 6.42 -11.71
CA GLN A 90 18.73 6.71 -12.47
C GLN A 90 19.20 5.50 -13.28
N ALA A 91 19.09 4.28 -12.73
CA ALA A 91 19.42 3.04 -13.43
C ALA A 91 18.47 2.79 -14.61
N GLN A 92 17.16 3.02 -14.43
CA GLN A 92 16.19 2.91 -15.54
C GLN A 92 16.43 3.96 -16.63
N ARG A 93 16.83 5.20 -16.28
CA ARG A 93 17.24 6.21 -17.26
C ARG A 93 18.50 5.82 -18.04
N ARG A 94 19.47 5.16 -17.39
CA ARG A 94 20.70 4.67 -18.04
C ARG A 94 20.45 3.44 -18.93
N ALA A 95 19.52 2.56 -18.55
CA ALA A 95 19.21 1.36 -19.32
C ALA A 95 18.65 1.65 -20.72
N PHE A 96 17.96 2.78 -20.91
CA PHE A 96 17.43 3.16 -22.24
C PHE A 96 18.53 3.52 -23.26
N ILE A 97 19.73 3.90 -22.80
CA ILE A 97 20.85 4.29 -23.68
C ILE A 97 21.65 3.06 -24.17
N MET A 98 21.42 1.87 -23.61
CA MET A 98 22.08 0.63 -24.02
C MET A 98 21.25 -0.15 -25.06
N SER A 99 20.78 0.55 -26.10
CA SER A 99 20.43 -0.11 -27.36
C SER A 99 21.73 -0.61 -27.98
N HIS A 100 21.94 -1.92 -27.94
CA HIS A 100 23.06 -2.58 -28.59
C HIS A 100 23.12 -2.16 -30.07
N PRO A 101 24.24 -1.61 -30.59
CA PRO A 101 24.42 -1.50 -32.01
C PRO A 101 24.41 -2.93 -32.58
N ALA A 102 23.39 -3.22 -33.38
CA ALA A 102 23.28 -4.48 -34.09
C ALA A 102 24.58 -4.70 -34.88
N MET A 103 25.23 -5.81 -34.56
CA MET A 103 26.44 -6.34 -35.18
C MET A 103 26.29 -6.33 -36.71
N GLN A 104 26.80 -5.29 -37.37
CA GLN A 104 26.75 -5.16 -38.82
C GLN A 104 27.85 -6.06 -39.40
N ARG A 105 27.45 -7.25 -39.84
CA ARG A 105 28.30 -8.26 -40.48
C ARG A 105 29.14 -7.62 -41.60
N PRO A 106 30.44 -7.96 -41.73
CA PRO A 106 31.22 -7.58 -42.90
C PRO A 106 30.70 -8.35 -44.10
N ARG A 107 30.23 -7.63 -45.13
CA ARG A 107 30.04 -8.20 -46.46
C ARG A 107 31.41 -8.26 -47.13
N SER A 108 31.87 -9.48 -47.34
CA SER A 108 32.86 -9.83 -48.34
C SER A 108 32.32 -9.48 -49.73
N ASP A 109 33.07 -8.69 -50.48
CA ASP A 109 33.31 -8.80 -51.94
C ASP A 109 34.58 -7.99 -52.27
#